data_AF-Q98RX8-F1
#
_entry.id   AF-Q98RX8-F1
#
_cell.length_a   1.000
_cell.length_b   1.000
_cell.length_c   1.000
_cell.angle_alpha   90.00
_cell.angle_beta   90.00
_cell.angle_gamma   90.00
#
_symmetry.space_group_name_H-M   'P 1'
#
loop_
_entity.id
_entity.type
_entity.pdbx_description
1 polymer ?
#
loop_
_entity_poly.entity_id
_entity_poly.type
_entity_poly.pdbx_seq_one_letter_code
_entity_poly.pdbx_strand_id
1 'polypeptide(L)'
;MLNFVPSVSFNLVNPINSLANRKNKFSIVYTLKSEYKYNIFLDGENRAKRTITQRDRYAILKKPLGLILEEKEDGMVCIAKIDPAGNAAKSGFDIKIGDVVVAVSATFGDEVWSTRGIGLDRVLKSIKIRSGDYVTLVLENPEDNENFAIEANLNAEKRRIDAREKFGNPVILDPITLTPIKSDEINKQKKKFFGLF
;
A
#
# COMPACT_ATOMS: atom_id res chain seq x y z
N MET A 1 -33.12 -52.45 56.38
CA MET A 1 -33.97 -51.78 55.36
C MET A 1 -33.36 -50.43 55.06
N LEU A 2 -32.64 -50.33 53.94
CA LEU A 2 -32.06 -49.08 53.45
C LEU A 2 -32.32 -49.00 51.95
N ASN A 3 -32.83 -47.84 51.55
CA ASN A 3 -33.52 -47.59 50.29
C ASN A 3 -32.56 -47.39 49.11
N PHE A 4 -33.08 -47.82 47.96
CA PHE A 4 -32.75 -47.53 46.57
C PHE A 4 -32.13 -46.14 46.30
N VAL A 5 -30.99 -46.11 45.59
CA VAL A 5 -30.49 -44.96 44.81
C VAL A 5 -30.06 -45.48 43.44
N PRO A 6 -30.66 -45.05 42.32
CA PRO A 6 -30.28 -45.50 40.99
C PRO A 6 -29.26 -44.56 40.30
N SER A 7 -28.23 -45.20 39.74
CA SER A 7 -27.45 -44.89 38.53
C SER A 7 -27.41 -43.46 37.97
N VAL A 8 -26.23 -42.85 38.03
CA VAL A 8 -25.82 -41.69 37.21
C VAL A 8 -25.42 -42.19 35.81
N SER A 9 -26.16 -41.81 34.78
CA SER A 9 -25.77 -41.99 33.37
C SER A 9 -25.20 -40.67 32.84
N PHE A 10 -23.90 -40.64 32.54
CA PHE A 10 -23.23 -39.51 31.89
C PHE A 10 -23.51 -39.56 30.37
N ASN A 11 -24.45 -38.75 29.91
CA ASN A 11 -24.63 -38.49 28.48
C ASN A 11 -23.82 -37.23 28.09
N LEU A 12 -22.68 -37.46 27.43
CA LEU A 12 -21.94 -36.44 26.69
C LEU A 12 -22.73 -36.05 25.44
N VAL A 13 -23.56 -35.00 25.56
CA VAL A 13 -24.20 -34.36 24.41
C VAL A 13 -23.28 -33.26 23.89
N ASN A 14 -22.64 -33.52 22.76
CA ASN A 14 -22.10 -32.48 21.88
C ASN A 14 -23.26 -31.73 21.20
N PRO A 15 -23.22 -30.39 21.14
CA PRO A 15 -23.91 -29.68 20.08
C PRO A 15 -22.92 -28.86 19.24
N ILE A 16 -22.41 -29.50 18.18
CA ILE A 16 -22.19 -28.80 16.91
C ILE A 16 -23.59 -28.56 16.34
N ASN A 17 -24.10 -27.32 16.44
CA ASN A 17 -25.05 -26.69 15.51
C ASN A 17 -25.65 -25.40 16.12
N SER A 18 -25.08 -24.23 15.80
CA SER A 18 -25.85 -22.99 15.65
C SER A 18 -25.13 -21.96 14.75
N LEU A 19 -24.71 -22.40 13.56
CA LEU A 19 -24.45 -21.51 12.44
C LEU A 19 -25.73 -21.38 11.61
N ALA A 20 -26.57 -20.37 11.89
CA ALA A 20 -27.48 -19.75 10.90
C ALA A 20 -28.44 -18.76 11.57
N ASN A 21 -28.03 -17.49 11.69
CA ASN A 21 -28.83 -16.29 11.37
C ASN A 21 -28.30 -15.08 12.13
N ARG A 22 -27.34 -14.38 11.53
CA ARG A 22 -27.20 -12.92 11.63
C ARG A 22 -26.53 -12.43 10.36
N LYS A 23 -27.19 -12.66 9.22
CA LYS A 23 -26.90 -11.95 7.98
C LYS A 23 -27.82 -10.73 7.90
N ASN A 24 -27.20 -9.62 7.49
CA ASN A 24 -27.82 -8.46 6.85
C ASN A 24 -28.56 -7.45 7.72
N LYS A 25 -27.78 -6.50 8.25
CA LYS A 25 -28.05 -5.06 8.01
C LYS A 25 -26.74 -4.40 7.60
N PHE A 26 -26.42 -4.59 6.32
CA PHE A 26 -25.45 -3.83 5.55
C PHE A 26 -25.84 -2.35 5.62
N SER A 27 -25.29 -1.60 6.59
CA SER A 27 -25.22 -0.16 6.49
C SER A 27 -24.15 0.16 5.44
N ILE A 28 -24.60 0.23 4.19
CA ILE A 28 -23.87 0.70 3.03
C ILE A 28 -23.61 2.20 3.22
N VAL A 29 -22.72 2.52 4.14
CA VAL A 29 -21.91 3.73 4.03
C VAL A 29 -20.74 3.26 3.18
N TYR A 30 -20.74 3.67 1.92
CA TYR A 30 -19.52 3.64 1.12
C TYR A 30 -18.50 4.53 1.85
N THR A 31 -17.81 3.96 2.82
CA THR A 31 -16.40 4.25 3.03
C THR A 31 -15.79 3.91 1.69
N LEU A 32 -15.61 4.92 0.85
CA LEU A 32 -14.59 4.84 -0.18
C LEU A 32 -13.31 4.58 0.61
N LYS A 33 -12.99 3.31 0.83
CA LYS A 33 -11.63 2.93 1.16
C LYS A 33 -10.83 3.58 0.05
N SER A 34 -10.06 4.59 0.39
CA SER A 34 -8.85 4.90 -0.36
C SER A 34 -7.95 3.67 -0.18
N GLU A 35 -8.31 2.57 -0.85
CA GLU A 35 -7.63 1.26 -0.73
C GLU A 35 -6.21 1.34 -1.30
N TYR A 36 -6.00 2.38 -2.11
CA TYR A 36 -4.74 2.87 -2.61
C TYR A 36 -3.92 3.57 -1.52
N LYS A 37 -3.02 2.81 -0.87
CA LYS A 37 -2.03 3.32 0.09
C LYS A 37 -0.92 4.19 -0.53
N TYR A 38 -1.03 4.56 -1.81
CA TYR A 38 0.00 5.27 -2.57
C TYR A 38 0.55 6.52 -1.87
N ASN A 39 -0.27 7.26 -1.11
CA ASN A 39 0.13 8.54 -0.53
C ASN A 39 0.84 8.49 0.84
N ILE A 40 0.95 7.33 1.50
CA ILE A 40 1.54 7.29 2.85
C ILE A 40 3.05 7.59 2.84
N PHE A 41 3.74 7.15 1.78
CA PHE A 41 5.19 7.31 1.60
C PHE A 41 5.59 8.67 1.01
N LEU A 42 4.60 9.49 0.64
CA LEU A 42 4.77 10.69 -0.17
C LEU A 42 4.93 11.93 0.73
N ASP A 43 6.02 11.99 1.50
CA ASP A 43 6.47 13.26 2.09
C ASP A 43 7.35 14.07 1.10
N GLY A 44 7.55 15.35 1.39
CA GLY A 44 8.27 16.27 0.50
C GLY A 44 9.76 15.91 0.37
N GLU A 45 10.35 15.41 1.46
CA GLU A 45 11.78 15.07 1.52
C GLU A 45 12.08 13.75 0.80
N ASN A 46 11.25 12.72 0.96
CA ASN A 46 11.43 11.46 0.25
C ASN A 46 11.20 11.61 -1.25
N ARG A 47 10.36 12.55 -1.70
CA ARG A 47 10.21 12.83 -3.14
C ARG A 47 11.39 13.59 -3.74
N ALA A 48 12.24 14.20 -2.93
CA ALA A 48 13.34 15.00 -3.42
C ALA A 48 14.38 14.13 -4.15
N LYS A 49 14.94 14.69 -5.22
CA LYS A 49 16.11 14.12 -5.88
C LYS A 49 17.27 14.14 -4.88
N ARG A 50 18.02 13.05 -4.75
CA ARG A 50 19.15 12.94 -3.83
C ARG A 50 20.29 12.12 -4.40
N THR A 51 21.47 12.25 -3.80
CA THR A 51 22.61 11.37 -4.08
C THR A 51 22.54 10.10 -3.22
N ILE A 52 23.12 9.02 -3.71
CA ILE A 52 23.26 7.76 -2.99
C ILE A 52 24.24 7.96 -1.83
N THR A 53 23.88 7.45 -0.66
CA THR A 53 24.71 7.50 0.55
C THR A 53 25.27 6.11 0.86
N GLN A 54 26.29 6.03 1.73
CA GLN A 54 26.89 4.74 2.12
C GLN A 54 25.94 3.80 2.88
N ARG A 55 24.81 4.33 3.37
CA ARG A 55 23.78 3.54 4.07
C ARG A 55 22.80 2.87 3.12
N ASP A 56 22.74 3.32 1.87
CA ASP A 56 21.82 2.79 0.88
C ASP A 56 22.37 1.49 0.31
N ARG A 57 21.54 0.44 0.25
CA ARG A 57 21.83 -0.73 -0.58
C ARG A 57 21.44 -0.40 -2.02
N TYR A 58 22.42 -0.39 -2.93
CA TYR A 58 22.19 -0.04 -4.32
C TYR A 58 22.81 -1.06 -5.28
N ALA A 59 22.27 -1.11 -6.50
CA ALA A 59 22.78 -1.92 -7.60
C ALA A 59 22.89 -1.08 -8.88
N ILE A 60 24.04 -1.16 -9.54
CA ILE A 60 24.28 -0.49 -10.83
C ILE A 60 24.20 -1.55 -11.92
N LEU A 61 23.16 -1.47 -12.75
CA LEU A 61 22.81 -2.53 -13.69
C LEU A 61 22.83 -2.03 -15.13
N LYS A 62 23.41 -2.82 -16.03
CA LYS A 62 23.36 -2.56 -17.46
C LYS A 62 22.01 -2.96 -18.04
N LYS A 63 21.43 -2.13 -18.91
CA LYS A 63 20.22 -2.44 -19.69
C LYS A 63 20.51 -3.48 -20.77
N PRO A 64 19.61 -4.45 -21.01
CA PRO A 64 18.40 -4.77 -20.23
C PRO A 64 18.76 -5.36 -18.85
N LEU A 65 18.02 -4.98 -17.81
CA LEU A 65 18.43 -5.27 -16.42
C LEU A 65 18.44 -6.77 -16.09
N GLY A 66 17.57 -7.57 -16.70
CA GLY A 66 17.41 -8.99 -16.34
C GLY A 66 16.64 -9.20 -15.02
N LEU A 67 15.76 -8.25 -14.67
CA LEU A 67 14.87 -8.31 -13.53
C LEU A 67 13.42 -8.32 -14.00
N ILE A 68 12.59 -9.12 -13.34
CA ILE A 68 11.13 -9.06 -13.45
C ILE A 68 10.63 -8.34 -12.21
N LEU A 69 10.01 -7.19 -12.42
CA LEU A 69 9.44 -6.34 -11.38
C LEU A 69 7.92 -6.51 -11.32
N GLU A 70 7.38 -6.43 -10.12
CA GLU A 70 5.94 -6.53 -9.85
C GLU A 70 5.52 -5.40 -8.92
N GLU A 71 4.30 -4.88 -9.11
CA GLU A 71 3.71 -3.88 -8.23
C GLU A 71 2.80 -4.54 -7.20
N LYS A 72 2.94 -4.11 -5.95
CA LYS A 72 2.07 -4.48 -4.83
C LYS A 72 0.85 -3.54 -4.76
N GLU A 73 -0.16 -3.92 -3.98
CA GLU A 73 -1.40 -3.13 -3.80
C GLU A 73 -1.17 -1.69 -3.28
N ASP A 74 -0.05 -1.44 -2.61
CA ASP A 74 0.34 -0.14 -2.10
C ASP A 74 1.14 0.72 -3.11
N GLY A 75 1.36 0.21 -4.32
CA GLY A 75 2.14 0.85 -5.40
C GLY A 75 3.64 0.77 -5.25
N MET A 76 4.11 -0.01 -4.28
CA MET A 76 5.51 -0.35 -4.15
C MET A 76 5.88 -1.38 -5.20
N VAL A 77 7.07 -1.24 -5.78
CA VAL A 77 7.56 -2.16 -6.81
C VAL A 77 8.62 -3.07 -6.18
N CYS A 78 8.46 -4.38 -6.34
CA CYS A 78 9.40 -5.37 -5.84
C CYS A 78 9.95 -6.26 -6.94
N ILE A 79 11.07 -6.92 -6.64
CA ILE A 79 11.71 -7.89 -7.53
C ILE A 79 10.99 -9.24 -7.39
N ALA A 80 10.20 -9.61 -8.38
CA ALA A 80 9.49 -10.89 -8.40
C ALA A 80 10.42 -12.04 -8.83
N LYS A 81 11.31 -11.79 -9.80
CA LYS A 81 12.25 -12.79 -10.30
C LYS A 81 13.51 -12.15 -10.88
N ILE A 82 14.62 -12.87 -10.75
CA ILE A 82 15.90 -12.53 -11.37
C ILE A 82 16.15 -13.54 -12.49
N ASP A 83 16.45 -13.06 -13.70
CA ASP A 83 16.85 -13.92 -14.81
C ASP A 83 18.31 -14.38 -14.60
N PRO A 84 18.60 -15.69 -14.49
CA PRO A 84 19.96 -16.20 -14.32
C PRO A 84 20.90 -15.82 -15.48
N ALA A 85 20.37 -15.64 -16.69
CA ALA A 85 21.16 -15.20 -17.85
C ALA A 85 21.29 -13.67 -17.94
N GLY A 86 20.51 -12.94 -17.13
CA GLY A 86 20.38 -11.49 -17.14
C GLY A 86 21.57 -10.74 -16.54
N ASN A 87 21.62 -9.44 -16.81
CA ASN A 87 22.71 -8.58 -16.33
C ASN A 87 22.71 -8.45 -14.79
N ALA A 88 21.53 -8.44 -14.16
CA ALA A 88 21.41 -8.42 -12.70
C ALA A 88 22.10 -9.60 -12.01
N ALA A 89 21.83 -10.83 -12.47
CA ALA A 89 22.47 -12.04 -11.94
C ALA A 89 23.99 -12.04 -12.12
N LYS A 90 24.49 -11.44 -13.21
CA LYS A 90 25.92 -11.36 -13.54
C LYS A 90 26.65 -10.20 -12.87
N SER A 91 25.92 -9.24 -12.32
CA SER A 91 26.46 -7.96 -11.85
C SER A 91 27.28 -8.05 -10.56
N GLY A 92 27.08 -9.10 -9.76
CA GLY A 92 27.72 -9.29 -8.46
C GLY A 92 27.15 -8.39 -7.34
N PHE A 93 26.12 -7.59 -7.59
CA PHE A 93 25.42 -6.83 -6.55
C PHE A 93 24.52 -7.74 -5.69
N ASP A 94 24.33 -7.36 -4.42
CA ASP A 94 23.40 -8.04 -3.51
C ASP A 94 21.95 -7.67 -3.85
N ILE A 95 21.36 -8.44 -4.77
CA ILE A 95 19.97 -8.29 -5.24
C ILE A 95 19.22 -9.56 -4.90
N LYS A 96 18.12 -9.43 -4.15
CA LYS A 96 17.32 -10.58 -3.73
C LYS A 96 15.90 -10.52 -4.28
N ILE A 97 15.31 -11.68 -4.48
CA ILE A 97 13.88 -11.80 -4.77
C ILE A 97 13.11 -11.29 -3.55
N GLY A 98 12.11 -10.45 -3.78
CA GLY A 98 11.33 -9.79 -2.73
C GLY A 98 11.84 -8.40 -2.34
N ASP A 99 13.03 -7.99 -2.78
CA ASP A 99 13.56 -6.65 -2.54
C ASP A 99 12.64 -5.59 -3.16
N VAL A 100 12.49 -4.47 -2.45
CA VAL A 100 11.65 -3.35 -2.84
C VAL A 100 12.50 -2.28 -3.50
N VAL A 101 12.09 -1.80 -4.67
CA VAL A 101 12.75 -0.72 -5.41
C VAL A 101 12.28 0.62 -4.85
N VAL A 102 13.13 1.26 -4.05
CA VAL A 102 12.76 2.47 -3.31
C VAL A 102 13.22 3.74 -4.00
N ALA A 103 14.28 3.66 -4.81
CA ALA A 103 14.69 4.76 -5.67
C ALA A 103 15.31 4.26 -6.97
N VAL A 104 15.19 5.08 -8.00
CA VAL A 104 15.77 4.83 -9.32
C VAL A 104 16.58 6.04 -9.75
N SER A 105 17.66 5.81 -10.47
CA SER A 105 18.46 6.86 -11.07
C SER A 105 17.64 7.77 -11.99
N ALA A 106 17.89 9.07 -11.91
CA ALA A 106 17.25 10.07 -12.76
C ALA A 106 17.59 9.88 -14.25
N THR A 107 16.88 10.60 -15.13
CA THR A 107 17.14 10.54 -16.58
C THR A 107 18.56 10.95 -16.95
N PHE A 108 19.10 11.95 -16.22
CA PHE A 108 20.44 12.50 -16.39
C PHE A 108 21.13 12.66 -15.02
N GLY A 109 22.43 12.42 -15.00
CA GLY A 109 23.27 12.47 -13.80
C GLY A 109 23.23 11.19 -12.97
N ASP A 110 23.87 11.24 -11.80
CA ASP A 110 24.05 10.10 -10.90
C ASP A 110 23.10 10.13 -9.68
N GLU A 111 22.23 11.14 -9.66
CA GLU A 111 21.23 11.30 -8.62
C GLU A 111 20.09 10.30 -8.80
N VAL A 112 19.47 9.93 -7.69
CA VAL A 112 18.31 9.04 -7.62
C VAL A 112 17.09 9.80 -7.11
N TRP A 113 15.91 9.28 -7.44
CA TRP A 113 14.64 9.81 -6.98
C TRP A 113 13.76 8.67 -6.45
N SER A 114 12.95 8.96 -5.44
CA SER A 114 12.15 7.94 -4.77
C SER A 114 11.02 7.41 -5.66
N THR A 115 10.90 6.10 -5.69
CA THR A 115 9.87 5.35 -6.42
C THR A 115 8.85 4.70 -5.50
N ARG A 116 8.81 5.10 -4.22
CA ARG A 116 7.83 4.57 -3.26
C ARG A 116 6.41 4.97 -3.64
N GLY A 117 5.50 4.00 -3.71
CA GLY A 117 4.06 4.21 -3.93
C GLY A 117 3.69 4.79 -5.29
N ILE A 118 4.53 4.62 -6.30
CA ILE A 118 4.37 5.30 -7.60
C ILE A 118 3.87 4.40 -8.74
N GLY A 119 3.94 3.09 -8.54
CA GLY A 119 3.51 2.07 -9.49
C GLY A 119 4.58 1.62 -10.49
N LEU A 120 4.36 0.43 -11.05
CA LEU A 120 5.29 -0.28 -11.94
C LEU A 120 5.58 0.49 -13.22
N ASP A 121 4.54 1.02 -13.86
CA ASP A 121 4.65 1.69 -15.16
C ASP A 121 5.64 2.86 -15.13
N ARG A 122 5.62 3.65 -14.05
CA ARG A 122 6.51 4.80 -13.92
C ARG A 122 7.96 4.36 -13.65
N VAL A 123 8.15 3.32 -12.83
CA VAL A 123 9.47 2.73 -12.59
C VAL A 123 10.07 2.20 -13.89
N LEU A 124 9.31 1.40 -14.64
CA LEU A 124 9.76 0.85 -15.93
C LEU A 124 10.05 1.96 -16.95
N LYS A 125 9.19 2.98 -17.02
CA LYS A 125 9.41 4.13 -17.90
C LYS A 125 10.69 4.88 -17.54
N SER A 126 10.94 5.12 -16.25
CA SER A 126 12.18 5.77 -15.76
C SER A 126 13.43 5.00 -16.17
N ILE A 127 13.42 3.68 -16.00
CA ILE A 127 14.52 2.78 -16.41
C ILE A 127 14.74 2.87 -17.92
N LYS A 128 13.66 2.86 -18.70
CA LYS A 128 13.72 2.90 -20.17
C LYS A 128 14.26 4.22 -20.71
N ILE A 129 13.80 5.36 -20.19
CA ILE A 129 14.15 6.69 -20.73
C ILE A 129 15.51 7.21 -20.26
N ARG A 130 16.09 6.63 -19.21
CA ARG A 130 17.39 7.07 -18.69
C ARG A 130 18.47 7.01 -19.77
N SER A 131 19.25 8.08 -19.87
CA SER A 131 20.39 8.15 -20.77
C SER A 131 21.52 7.24 -20.31
N GLY A 132 22.19 6.61 -21.28
CA GLY A 132 23.28 5.65 -21.04
C GLY A 132 22.79 4.22 -20.81
N ASP A 133 23.75 3.31 -20.69
CA ASP A 133 23.51 1.87 -20.59
C ASP A 133 23.23 1.41 -19.16
N TYR A 134 23.68 2.17 -18.16
CA TYR A 134 23.61 1.77 -16.76
C TYR A 134 22.51 2.51 -16.00
N VAL A 135 21.82 1.78 -15.12
CA VAL A 135 20.75 2.27 -14.27
C VAL A 135 21.09 1.93 -12.83
N THR A 136 20.93 2.89 -11.93
CA THR A 136 21.12 2.65 -10.50
C THR A 136 19.78 2.45 -9.84
N LEU A 137 19.64 1.33 -9.12
CA LEU A 137 18.48 1.02 -8.29
C LEU A 137 18.91 1.06 -6.83
N VAL A 138 18.08 1.65 -5.98
CA VAL A 138 18.20 1.53 -4.52
C VAL A 138 17.17 0.51 -4.05
N LEU A 139 17.63 -0.46 -3.27
CA LEU A 139 16.87 -1.62 -2.86
C LEU A 139 16.77 -1.69 -1.34
N GLU A 140 15.63 -2.13 -0.84
CA GLU A 140 15.42 -2.41 0.58
C GLU A 140 14.83 -3.79 0.77
N ASN A 141 15.08 -4.38 1.94
CA ASN A 141 14.41 -5.61 2.33
C ASN A 141 12.91 -5.34 2.52
N PRO A 142 12.06 -6.35 2.31
CA PRO A 142 10.63 -6.22 2.56
C PRO A 142 10.32 -5.86 4.03
N GLU A 143 11.05 -6.41 5.01
CA GLU A 143 10.86 -6.09 6.44
C GLU A 143 11.16 -4.62 6.76
N ASP A 144 12.27 -4.08 6.23
CA ASP A 144 12.65 -2.68 6.41
C ASP A 144 11.57 -1.75 5.83
N ASN A 145 11.02 -2.13 4.67
CA ASN A 145 9.94 -1.38 4.04
C ASN A 145 8.62 -1.44 4.83
N GLU A 146 8.32 -2.55 5.50
CA GLU A 146 7.14 -2.67 6.37
C GLU A 146 7.24 -1.76 7.60
N ASN A 147 8.40 -1.71 8.26
CA ASN A 147 8.66 -0.78 9.36
C ASN A 147 8.48 0.67 8.91
N PHE A 148 9.03 1.02 7.75
CA PHE A 148 8.86 2.33 7.15
C PHE A 148 7.39 2.63 6.82
N ALA A 149 6.61 1.64 6.37
CA ALA A 149 5.18 1.79 6.12
C ALA A 149 4.40 2.08 7.40
N ILE A 150 4.77 1.48 8.54
CA ILE A 150 4.15 1.77 9.84
C ILE A 150 4.43 3.22 10.24
N GLU A 151 5.68 3.66 10.18
CA GLU A 151 6.07 5.04 10.49
C GLU A 151 5.39 6.06 9.57
N ALA A 152 5.34 5.76 8.28
CA ALA A 152 4.65 6.57 7.27
C ALA A 152 3.16 6.73 7.59
N ASN A 153 2.49 5.66 8.03
CA ASN A 153 1.09 5.71 8.47
C ASN A 153 0.90 6.58 9.72
N LEU A 154 1.78 6.45 10.71
CA LEU A 154 1.74 7.28 11.92
C LEU A 154 1.93 8.77 11.57
N ASN A 155 2.88 9.07 10.69
CA ASN A 155 3.13 10.44 10.23
C ASN A 155 1.95 10.99 9.40
N ALA A 156 1.34 10.17 8.54
CA ALA A 156 0.15 10.55 7.81
C ALA A 156 -1.06 10.79 8.72
N GLU A 157 -1.20 10.05 9.82
CA GLU A 157 -2.24 10.29 10.83
C GLU A 157 -1.99 11.59 11.60
N LYS A 158 -0.75 11.85 12.05
CA LYS A 158 -0.36 13.12 12.65
C LYS A 158 -0.68 14.31 11.75
N ARG A 159 -0.31 14.24 10.46
CA ARG A 159 -0.64 15.28 9.47
C ARG A 159 -2.14 15.51 9.34
N ARG A 160 -2.95 14.44 9.41
CA ARG A 160 -4.41 14.53 9.37
C ARG A 160 -4.97 15.21 10.61
N ILE A 161 -4.44 14.89 11.79
CA ILE A 161 -4.82 15.52 13.06
C ILE A 161 -4.43 17.01 13.04
N ASP A 162 -3.18 17.34 12.72
CA ASP A 162 -2.70 18.73 12.66
C ASP A 162 -3.48 19.56 11.63
N ALA A 163 -3.78 18.99 10.45
CA ALA A 163 -4.60 19.66 9.44
C ALA A 163 -6.03 19.89 9.95
N ARG A 164 -6.58 18.94 10.70
CA ARG A 164 -7.91 19.06 11.31
C ARG A 164 -7.94 20.11 12.40
N GLU A 165 -6.87 20.24 13.19
CA GLU A 165 -6.72 21.32 14.18
C GLU A 165 -6.59 22.70 13.51
N LYS A 166 -5.81 22.80 12.44
CA LYS A 166 -5.55 24.08 11.74
C LYS A 166 -6.71 24.54 10.85
N PHE A 167 -7.33 23.63 10.12
CA PHE A 167 -8.29 23.93 9.06
C PHE A 167 -9.71 23.42 9.35
N GLY A 168 -9.91 22.72 10.47
CA GLY A 168 -11.20 22.13 10.83
C GLY A 168 -11.51 20.82 10.10
N ASN A 169 -12.75 20.37 10.22
CA ASN A 169 -13.20 19.14 9.56
C ASN A 169 -13.30 19.34 8.04
N PRO A 170 -12.96 18.31 7.22
CA PRO A 170 -13.16 18.39 5.78
C PRO A 170 -14.63 18.62 5.46
N VAL A 171 -14.92 19.67 4.69
CA VAL A 171 -16.26 20.02 4.24
C VAL A 171 -16.46 19.52 2.81
N ILE A 172 -17.52 18.77 2.58
CA ILE A 172 -17.91 18.35 1.24
C ILE A 172 -18.65 19.51 0.59
N LEU A 173 -18.14 19.96 -0.55
CA LEU A 173 -18.73 21.04 -1.33
C LEU A 173 -19.59 20.47 -2.47
N ASP A 174 -20.67 21.16 -2.80
CA ASP A 174 -21.41 20.90 -4.02
C ASP A 174 -20.56 21.27 -5.25
N PRO A 175 -20.44 20.40 -6.27
CA PRO A 175 -19.64 20.69 -7.46
C PRO A 175 -20.11 21.92 -8.25
N ILE A 176 -21.38 22.32 -8.13
CA ILE A 176 -21.94 23.44 -8.90
C ILE A 176 -21.86 24.74 -8.09
N THR A 177 -22.30 24.72 -6.83
CA THR A 177 -22.41 25.94 -6.01
C THR A 177 -21.20 26.20 -5.15
N LEU A 178 -20.27 25.23 -5.02
CA LEU A 178 -19.09 25.30 -4.14
C LEU A 178 -19.44 25.62 -2.68
N THR A 179 -20.70 25.38 -2.27
CA THR A 179 -21.16 25.58 -0.90
C THR A 179 -21.10 24.28 -0.10
N PRO A 180 -20.91 24.35 1.23
CA PRO A 180 -20.99 23.20 2.11
C PRO A 180 -22.33 22.46 1.98
N ILE A 181 -22.29 21.18 1.62
CA ILE A 181 -23.49 20.34 1.64
C ILE A 181 -23.72 19.88 3.07
N LYS A 182 -24.95 20.02 3.58
CA LYS A 182 -25.33 19.47 4.89
C LYS A 182 -25.50 17.95 4.78
N SER A 183 -25.08 17.22 5.82
CA SER A 183 -25.11 15.75 5.88
C SER A 183 -26.47 15.12 5.51
N ASP A 184 -27.57 15.83 5.80
CA ASP A 184 -28.93 15.35 5.56
C ASP A 184 -29.30 15.33 4.06
N GLU A 185 -28.69 16.20 3.25
CA GLU A 185 -28.95 16.30 1.80
C GLU A 185 -28.20 15.22 1.01
N ILE A 186 -27.02 14.81 1.49
CA ILE A 186 -26.21 13.73 0.91
C ILE A 186 -26.99 12.41 0.87
N ASN A 187 -27.72 12.10 1.95
CA ASN A 187 -28.54 10.89 2.04
C ASN A 187 -29.76 10.93 1.10
N LYS A 188 -30.28 12.13 0.79
CA LYS A 188 -31.44 12.34 -0.08
C LYS A 188 -31.06 12.24 -1.56
N GLN A 189 -29.90 12.74 -1.95
CA GLN A 189 -29.35 12.59 -3.31
C GLN A 189 -29.02 11.13 -3.63
N LYS A 190 -28.42 10.38 -2.69
CA LYS A 190 -28.17 8.94 -2.85
C LYS A 190 -29.45 8.15 -3.12
N LYS A 191 -30.55 8.43 -2.38
CA LYS A 191 -31.85 7.76 -2.60
C LYS A 191 -32.46 8.05 -3.97
N LYS A 192 -32.29 9.26 -4.52
CA LYS A 192 -32.78 9.59 -5.87
C LYS A 192 -32.01 8.85 -6.96
N PHE A 193 -30.69 8.71 -6.80
CA PHE A 193 -29.84 8.03 -7.79
C PHE A 193 -30.08 6.51 -7.83
N PHE A 194 -30.40 5.89 -6.69
CA PHE A 194 -30.73 4.47 -6.59
C PHE A 194 -32.22 4.14 -6.81
N GLY A 195 -33.10 5.14 -6.93
CA GLY A 195 -34.53 4.95 -7.21
C GLY A 195 -34.90 5.07 -8.70
N LEU A 196 -33.91 5.27 -9.57
CA LEU A 196 -34.08 5.38 -11.03
C LEU A 196 -33.64 4.12 -11.79
N PHE A 197 -33.29 3.04 -11.06
CA PHE A 197 -32.94 1.72 -11.59
C PHE A 197 -33.80 0.64 -10.93
#